data_AF-A0A961UF05-F1
#
_entry.id   AF-A0A961UF05-F1
#
_cell.length_a   1.000
_cell.length_b   1.000
_cell.length_c   1.000
_cell.angle_alpha   90.00
_cell.angle_beta   90.00
_cell.angle_gamma   90.00
#
_symmetry.space_group_name_H-M   'P 1'
#
loop_
_entity.id
_entity.type
_entity.pdbx_description
1 polymer ?
#
loop_
_entity_poly.entity_id
_entity_poly.type
_entity_poly.pdbx_seq_one_letter_code
_entity_poly.pdbx_strand_id
1 'polypeptide(L)'
;MKPVRIIVTGGTIDKIHDPFTEGLAFAPDGTTQIPEILTDGRCNYPIIQRLFLKDSLHFTDEDRDAIARVAAAAPEEAVVITHGTGTMGETARYLAGRVPDRTVVLTGAMRPFSLSRSDGPFNLGGALIAAQTLPNGIYGVMNGRVFEAQSLNKNTEYGRFDI
;
A
#
# COMPACT_ATOMS: atom_id res chain seq x y z
N MET A 1 -3.64 -8.13 20.27
CA MET A 1 -3.11 -7.60 19.00
C MET A 1 -4.28 -7.10 18.17
N LYS A 2 -4.16 -5.94 17.54
CA LYS A 2 -5.20 -5.43 16.63
C LYS A 2 -5.22 -6.34 15.38
N PRO A 3 -6.35 -6.95 15.00
CA PRO A 3 -6.48 -7.60 13.70
C PRO A 3 -6.16 -6.59 12.59
N VAL A 4 -5.55 -7.05 11.48
CA VAL A 4 -5.13 -6.16 10.38
C VAL A 4 -5.83 -6.56 9.09
N ARG A 5 -6.38 -5.55 8.41
CA ARG A 5 -6.86 -5.66 7.02
C ARG A 5 -5.80 -5.13 6.07
N ILE A 6 -5.43 -5.89 5.04
CA ILE A 6 -4.66 -5.38 3.90
C ILE A 6 -5.61 -5.13 2.74
N ILE A 7 -5.76 -3.88 2.33
CA ILE A 7 -6.49 -3.49 1.12
C ILE A 7 -5.49 -3.38 -0.03
N VAL A 8 -5.68 -4.18 -1.07
CA VAL A 8 -4.82 -4.17 -2.25
C VAL A 8 -5.40 -3.26 -3.32
N THR A 9 -4.60 -2.26 -3.73
CA THR A 9 -4.96 -1.29 -4.79
C THR A 9 -3.99 -1.36 -5.99
N GLY A 10 -2.97 -2.23 -5.92
CA GLY A 10 -1.93 -2.40 -6.92
C GLY A 10 -0.66 -1.63 -6.57
N GLY A 11 -0.16 -0.86 -7.54
CA GLY A 11 1.16 -0.24 -7.44
C GLY A 11 2.31 -1.18 -7.78
N THR A 12 3.53 -0.65 -7.77
CA THR A 12 4.73 -1.38 -8.22
C THR A 12 4.93 -2.71 -7.50
N ILE A 13 4.55 -2.83 -6.23
CA ILE A 13 4.68 -4.07 -5.44
C ILE A 13 4.01 -5.28 -6.12
N ASP A 14 2.91 -5.06 -6.83
CA ASP A 14 2.14 -6.09 -7.54
C ASP A 14 2.52 -6.25 -9.02
N LYS A 15 3.43 -5.42 -9.55
CA LYS A 15 3.81 -5.52 -10.97
C LYS A 15 4.67 -6.77 -11.24
N ILE A 16 4.52 -7.31 -12.44
CA ILE A 16 5.30 -8.39 -13.02
C ILE A 16 5.91 -7.94 -14.34
N HIS A 17 6.97 -8.62 -14.78
CA HIS A 17 7.50 -8.43 -16.13
C HIS A 17 6.51 -9.01 -17.14
N ASP A 18 6.16 -8.19 -18.12
CA ASP A 18 5.33 -8.59 -19.25
C ASP A 18 6.23 -8.87 -20.46
N PRO A 19 6.38 -10.13 -20.91
CA PRO A 19 7.26 -10.49 -22.02
C PRO A 19 6.74 -10.03 -23.39
N PHE A 20 5.49 -9.57 -23.50
CA PHE A 20 4.96 -9.08 -24.77
C PHE A 20 5.31 -7.60 -25.01
N THR A 21 5.29 -6.80 -23.96
CA THR A 21 5.62 -5.37 -24.02
C THR A 21 7.04 -5.05 -23.55
N GLU A 22 7.73 -6.05 -22.99
CA GLU A 22 9.00 -5.92 -22.25
C GLU A 22 8.93 -4.89 -21.10
N GLY A 23 7.70 -4.65 -20.61
CA GLY A 23 7.38 -3.67 -19.59
C GLY A 23 7.04 -4.29 -18.24
N LEU A 24 6.53 -3.44 -17.34
CA LEU A 24 5.97 -3.86 -16.06
C LEU A 24 4.46 -3.68 -16.07
N ALA A 25 3.72 -4.77 -15.90
CA ALA A 25 2.26 -4.81 -15.89
C ALA A 25 1.74 -5.50 -14.62
N PHE A 26 0.44 -5.44 -14.37
CA PHE A 26 -0.18 -6.30 -13.36
C PHE A 26 -0.45 -7.69 -13.94
N ALA A 27 -0.54 -8.71 -13.09
CA ALA A 27 -0.87 -10.06 -13.52
C ALA A 27 -2.22 -10.08 -14.27
N PRO A 28 -2.32 -10.66 -15.48
CA PRO A 28 -3.54 -10.63 -16.29
C PRO A 28 -4.77 -11.29 -15.65
N ASP A 29 -4.53 -12.25 -14.75
CA ASP A 29 -5.55 -12.93 -13.96
C ASP A 29 -6.00 -12.12 -12.72
N GLY A 30 -5.41 -10.94 -12.50
CA GLY A 30 -5.67 -10.09 -11.35
C GLY A 30 -5.03 -10.58 -10.04
N THR A 31 -4.07 -11.51 -10.12
CA THR A 31 -3.34 -12.01 -8.95
C THR A 31 -2.48 -10.92 -8.33
N THR A 32 -2.58 -10.80 -7.01
CA THR A 32 -1.73 -9.93 -6.18
C THR A 32 -0.56 -10.73 -5.60
N GLN A 33 0.57 -10.07 -5.40
CA GLN A 33 1.79 -10.63 -4.84
C GLN A 33 1.79 -10.65 -3.29
N ILE A 34 0.83 -9.97 -2.64
CA ILE A 34 0.79 -9.85 -1.18
C ILE A 34 0.77 -11.19 -0.43
N PRO A 35 0.00 -12.23 -0.84
CA PRO A 35 0.01 -13.52 -0.15
C PRO A 35 1.39 -14.19 -0.11
N GLU A 36 2.18 -14.06 -1.18
CA GLU A 36 3.53 -14.63 -1.26
C GLU A 36 4.48 -13.87 -0.33
N ILE A 37 4.43 -12.54 -0.34
CA ILE A 37 5.19 -11.69 0.60
C ILE A 37 4.90 -12.06 2.07
N LEU A 38 3.62 -12.27 2.40
CA LEU A 38 3.23 -12.68 3.75
C LEU A 38 3.71 -14.10 4.09
N THR A 39 3.69 -15.01 3.13
CA THR A 39 4.20 -16.38 3.30
C THR A 39 5.70 -16.38 3.61
N ASP A 40 6.48 -15.61 2.86
CA ASP A 40 7.92 -15.43 3.09
C ASP A 40 8.21 -14.81 4.46
N GLY A 41 7.39 -13.84 4.86
CA GLY A 41 7.44 -13.20 6.17
C GLY A 41 6.88 -14.05 7.32
N ARG A 42 6.37 -15.26 7.04
CA ARG A 42 5.68 -16.14 8.00
C ARG A 42 4.55 -15.42 8.75
N CYS A 43 3.84 -14.53 8.05
CA CYS A 43 2.83 -13.64 8.60
C CYS A 43 1.43 -14.09 8.16
N ASN A 44 0.70 -14.77 9.04
CA ASN A 44 -0.52 -15.51 8.65
C ASN A 44 -1.83 -14.90 9.18
N TYR A 45 -1.77 -13.82 9.94
CA TYR A 45 -2.93 -13.22 10.60
C TYR A 45 -3.64 -12.09 9.80
N PRO A 46 -3.00 -11.34 8.88
CA PRO A 46 -3.70 -10.29 8.16
C PRO A 46 -4.77 -10.85 7.22
N ILE A 47 -5.92 -10.18 7.15
CA ILE A 47 -6.97 -10.48 6.17
C ILE A 47 -6.68 -9.66 4.92
N ILE A 48 -6.55 -10.32 3.78
CA ILE A 48 -6.30 -9.64 2.49
C ILE A 48 -7.64 -9.40 1.79
N GLN A 49 -7.87 -8.15 1.38
CA GLN A 49 -8.98 -7.76 0.53
C GLN A 49 -8.43 -7.02 -0.71
N ARG A 50 -8.53 -7.66 -1.87
CA ARG A 50 -8.21 -6.99 -3.13
C ARG A 50 -9.37 -6.08 -3.55
N LEU A 51 -9.11 -4.79 -3.69
CA LEU A 51 -10.06 -3.84 -4.24
C LEU A 51 -9.92 -3.77 -5.76
N PHE A 52 -8.72 -3.44 -6.24
CA PHE A 52 -8.34 -3.48 -7.65
C PHE A 52 -6.82 -3.55 -7.79
N LEU A 53 -6.32 -3.73 -9.01
CA LEU A 53 -4.90 -3.57 -9.35
C LEU A 53 -4.81 -2.45 -10.39
N LYS A 54 -4.38 -1.26 -9.97
CA LYS A 54 -4.31 -0.09 -10.85
C LYS A 54 -3.01 0.68 -10.60
N ASP A 55 -2.48 1.31 -11.66
CA ASP A 55 -1.35 2.21 -11.50
C ASP A 55 -1.83 3.50 -10.82
N SER A 56 -1.16 3.87 -9.72
CA SER A 56 -1.48 5.07 -8.94
C SER A 56 -1.50 6.36 -9.78
N LEU A 57 -0.72 6.40 -10.86
CA LEU A 57 -0.70 7.53 -11.79
C LEU A 57 -2.01 7.72 -12.57
N HIS A 58 -2.89 6.72 -12.55
CA HIS A 58 -4.21 6.76 -13.18
C HIS A 58 -5.35 6.76 -12.16
N PHE A 59 -5.07 6.98 -10.87
CA PHE A 59 -6.11 7.06 -9.86
C PHE A 59 -6.93 8.34 -10.04
N THR A 60 -8.24 8.20 -10.12
CA THR A 60 -9.22 9.28 -10.07
C THR A 60 -9.71 9.48 -8.64
N ASP A 61 -10.56 10.48 -8.42
CA ASP A 61 -11.18 10.68 -7.11
C ASP A 61 -12.17 9.56 -6.78
N GLU A 62 -12.82 8.96 -7.79
CA GLU A 62 -13.68 7.79 -7.61
C GLU A 62 -12.91 6.57 -7.08
N ASP A 63 -11.67 6.38 -7.53
CA ASP A 63 -10.80 5.32 -6.99
C ASP A 63 -10.47 5.60 -5.52
N ARG A 64 -10.14 6.86 -5.19
CA ARG A 64 -9.81 7.26 -3.80
C ARG A 64 -11.03 7.18 -2.89
N ASP A 65 -12.22 7.48 -3.39
CA ASP A 65 -13.49 7.28 -2.70
C ASP A 65 -13.79 5.81 -2.46
N ALA A 66 -13.50 4.93 -3.43
CA ALA A 66 -13.63 3.50 -3.25
C ALA A 66 -12.68 3.00 -2.15
N ILE A 67 -11.43 3.46 -2.15
CA ILE A 67 -10.45 3.15 -1.10
C ILE A 67 -10.95 3.63 0.27
N ALA A 68 -11.40 4.89 0.37
CA ALA A 68 -11.92 5.47 1.62
C ALA A 68 -13.10 4.67 2.17
N ARG A 69 -14.05 4.33 1.31
CA ARG A 69 -15.25 3.57 1.66
C ARG A 69 -14.91 2.18 2.18
N VAL A 70 -14.01 1.46 1.50
CA VAL A 70 -13.60 0.11 1.92
C VAL A 70 -12.80 0.17 3.23
N ALA A 71 -11.90 1.13 3.37
CA ALA A 71 -11.15 1.32 4.62
C ALA A 71 -12.08 1.68 5.80
N ALA A 72 -13.05 2.57 5.60
CA ALA A 72 -14.02 2.97 6.62
C ALA A 72 -15.06 1.88 6.94
N ALA A 73 -15.25 0.91 6.04
CA ALA A 73 -16.13 -0.24 6.26
C ALA A 73 -15.38 -1.47 6.81
N ALA A 74 -14.05 -1.45 6.88
CA ALA A 74 -13.27 -2.57 7.39
C ALA A 74 -13.63 -2.87 8.86
N PRO A 75 -13.92 -4.13 9.23
CA PRO A 75 -14.14 -4.52 10.63
C PRO A 75 -12.92 -4.26 11.53
N GLU A 76 -11.72 -4.26 10.94
CA GLU A 76 -10.46 -4.08 11.64
C GLU A 76 -10.13 -2.58 11.80
N GLU A 77 -9.66 -2.19 13.00
CA GLU A 77 -9.19 -0.83 13.26
C GLU A 77 -7.82 -0.53 12.60
N ALA A 78 -7.01 -1.57 12.37
CA ALA A 78 -5.71 -1.46 11.73
C ALA A 78 -5.83 -1.86 10.25
N VAL A 79 -5.58 -0.90 9.36
CA VAL A 79 -5.71 -1.06 7.90
C VAL A 79 -4.37 -0.74 7.25
N VAL A 80 -3.89 -1.64 6.40
CA VAL A 80 -2.75 -1.39 5.51
C VAL A 80 -3.26 -1.31 4.09
N ILE A 81 -2.83 -0.30 3.34
CA ILE A 81 -3.20 -0.12 1.93
C ILE A 81 -1.93 -0.24 1.09
N THR A 82 -1.87 -1.25 0.23
CA THR A 82 -0.79 -1.36 -0.75
C THR A 82 -1.13 -0.49 -1.96
N HIS A 83 -0.21 0.39 -2.33
CA HIS A 83 -0.45 1.51 -3.24
C HIS A 83 0.79 1.79 -4.10
N GLY A 84 0.60 2.39 -5.28
CA GLY A 84 1.70 2.88 -6.10
C GLY A 84 2.37 4.12 -5.50
N THR A 85 3.69 4.24 -5.61
CA THR A 85 4.44 5.33 -4.96
C THR A 85 4.25 6.70 -5.62
N GLY A 86 3.69 6.75 -6.83
CA GLY A 86 3.54 7.99 -7.62
C GLY A 86 2.59 9.00 -6.97
N THR A 87 1.39 8.56 -6.57
CA THR A 87 0.34 9.43 -6.00
C THR A 87 -0.03 9.05 -4.56
N MET A 88 0.80 8.24 -3.88
CA MET A 88 0.53 7.76 -2.52
C MET A 88 0.23 8.89 -1.53
N GLY A 89 0.99 9.98 -1.59
CA GLY A 89 0.77 11.16 -0.74
C GLY A 89 -0.57 11.84 -0.98
N GLU A 90 -0.99 11.93 -2.23
CA GLU A 90 -2.30 12.50 -2.60
C GLU A 90 -3.43 11.64 -2.02
N THR A 91 -3.36 10.32 -2.19
CA THR A 91 -4.34 9.41 -1.60
C THR A 91 -4.34 9.51 -0.08
N ALA A 92 -3.19 9.55 0.59
CA ALA A 92 -3.13 9.70 2.05
C ALA A 92 -3.84 10.99 2.53
N ARG A 93 -3.58 12.13 1.86
CA ARG A 93 -4.27 13.40 2.16
C ARG A 93 -5.75 13.33 1.84
N TYR A 94 -6.15 12.64 0.79
CA TYR A 94 -7.55 12.44 0.44
C TYR A 94 -8.29 11.64 1.53
N LEU A 95 -7.67 10.58 2.06
CA LEU A 95 -8.24 9.73 3.11
C LEU A 95 -8.33 10.44 4.47
N ALA A 96 -7.51 11.46 4.72
CA ALA A 96 -7.53 12.21 5.98
C ALA A 96 -8.92 12.80 6.24
N GLY A 97 -9.50 12.46 7.39
CA GLY A 97 -10.86 12.86 7.77
C GLY A 97 -12.01 12.07 7.12
N ARG A 98 -11.74 11.16 6.17
CA ARG A 98 -12.75 10.30 5.51
C ARG A 98 -12.80 8.88 6.09
N VAL A 99 -11.80 8.49 6.86
CA VAL A 99 -11.70 7.17 7.48
C VAL A 99 -11.51 7.34 9.00
N PRO A 100 -12.58 7.68 9.75
CA PRO A 100 -12.49 7.89 11.18
C PRO A 100 -12.23 6.57 11.92
N ASP A 101 -11.73 6.71 13.16
CA ASP A 101 -11.57 5.65 14.15
C ASP A 101 -10.68 4.47 13.74
N ARG A 102 -9.76 4.71 12.79
CA ARG A 102 -8.84 3.68 12.27
C ARG A 102 -7.41 4.19 12.18
N THR A 103 -6.47 3.26 12.28
CA THR A 103 -5.06 3.45 11.92
C THR A 103 -4.87 2.92 10.51
N VAL A 104 -4.74 3.82 9.53
CA VAL A 104 -4.54 3.48 8.11
C VAL A 104 -3.10 3.76 7.73
N VAL A 105 -2.41 2.76 7.19
CA VAL A 105 -1.02 2.90 6.73
C VAL A 105 -0.91 2.56 5.26
N LEU A 106 -0.56 3.53 4.43
CA LEU A 106 -0.26 3.33 3.02
C LEU A 106 1.18 2.85 2.86
N THR A 107 1.41 1.90 1.96
CA THR A 107 2.74 1.41 1.66
C THR A 107 2.83 0.91 0.22
N GLY A 108 4.02 0.62 -0.24
CA GLY A 108 4.26 0.15 -1.60
C GLY A 108 5.71 -0.27 -1.79
N ALA A 109 6.13 -0.29 -3.05
CA ALA A 109 7.50 -0.62 -3.42
C ALA A 109 8.00 0.31 -4.51
N MET A 110 9.31 0.55 -4.54
CA MET A 110 9.99 1.16 -5.68
C MET A 110 10.43 0.12 -6.71
N ARG A 111 10.61 -1.14 -6.28
CA ARG A 111 10.93 -2.29 -7.13
C ARG A 111 9.85 -3.37 -7.01
N PRO A 112 9.33 -3.92 -8.12
CA PRO A 112 8.30 -4.96 -8.06
C PRO A 112 8.74 -6.18 -7.27
N PHE A 113 7.79 -6.83 -6.57
CA PHE A 113 8.09 -8.02 -5.77
C PHE A 113 8.60 -9.18 -6.64
N SER A 114 8.03 -9.34 -7.83
CA SER A 114 8.42 -10.32 -8.83
C SER A 114 9.88 -10.21 -9.31
N LEU A 115 10.55 -9.09 -9.02
CA LEU A 115 11.96 -8.88 -9.34
C LEU A 115 12.83 -9.05 -8.09
N SER A 116 14.04 -9.54 -8.31
CA SER A 116 15.01 -9.69 -7.22
C SER A 116 15.27 -8.36 -6.49
N ARG A 117 15.47 -8.47 -5.17
CA ARG A 117 15.80 -7.35 -4.28
C ARG A 117 14.70 -6.27 -4.24
N SER A 118 13.44 -6.69 -4.25
CA SER A 118 12.31 -5.80 -3.99
C SER A 118 12.37 -5.22 -2.56
N ASP A 119 12.00 -3.95 -2.43
CA ASP A 119 11.79 -3.28 -1.14
C ASP A 119 10.37 -3.52 -0.57
N GLY A 120 9.47 -4.14 -1.35
CA GLY A 120 8.09 -4.42 -0.99
C GLY A 120 7.92 -5.20 0.31
N PRO A 121 8.60 -6.34 0.52
CA PRO A 121 8.49 -7.11 1.77
C PRO A 121 8.87 -6.30 3.01
N PHE A 122 9.95 -5.52 2.93
CA PHE A 122 10.40 -4.69 4.04
C PHE A 122 9.39 -3.58 4.36
N ASN A 123 8.90 -2.87 3.34
CA ASN A 123 7.91 -1.80 3.52
C ASN A 123 6.58 -2.36 4.06
N LEU A 124 6.10 -3.49 3.54
CA LEU A 124 4.87 -4.14 4.01
C LEU A 124 4.98 -4.57 5.48
N GLY A 125 6.09 -5.21 5.86
CA GLY A 125 6.34 -5.57 7.26
C GLY A 125 6.32 -4.36 8.19
N GLY A 126 6.98 -3.26 7.78
CA GLY A 126 6.94 -1.99 8.52
C GLY A 126 5.51 -1.42 8.63
N ALA A 127 4.74 -1.47 7.55
CA ALA A 127 3.36 -0.99 7.53
C ALA A 127 2.44 -1.79 8.46
N LEU A 128 2.59 -3.12 8.50
CA LEU A 128 1.85 -3.99 9.42
C LEU A 128 2.16 -3.66 10.88
N ILE A 129 3.42 -3.40 11.23
CA ILE A 129 3.82 -3.00 12.59
C ILE A 129 3.24 -1.62 12.92
N ALA A 130 3.39 -0.65 12.02
CA ALA A 130 2.89 0.71 12.20
C ALA A 130 1.36 0.73 12.41
N ALA A 131 0.60 0.00 11.60
CA ALA A 131 -0.85 -0.06 11.71
C ALA A 131 -1.34 -0.61 13.06
N GLN A 132 -0.54 -1.44 13.73
CA GLN A 132 -0.87 -2.00 15.04
C GLN A 132 -0.47 -1.12 16.22
N THR A 133 0.51 -0.23 16.02
CA THR A 133 1.20 0.47 17.12
C THR A 133 0.92 1.97 17.16
N LEU A 134 0.60 2.58 16.02
CA LEU A 134 0.25 4.00 15.93
C LEU A 134 -1.19 4.25 16.43
N PRO A 135 -1.48 5.49 16.87
CA PRO A 135 -2.85 5.90 17.16
C PRO A 135 -3.66 6.00 15.85
N ASN A 136 -4.97 6.21 16.00
CA ASN A 136 -5.85 6.42 14.85
C ASN A 136 -5.38 7.64 14.04
N GLY A 137 -5.32 7.47 12.73
CA GLY A 137 -4.69 8.42 11.81
C GLY A 137 -4.37 7.78 10.46
N ILE A 138 -3.94 8.62 9.51
CA ILE A 138 -3.50 8.19 8.18
C ILE A 138 -2.00 8.41 8.07
N TYR A 139 -1.28 7.34 7.78
CA TYR A 139 0.18 7.32 7.70
C TYR A 139 0.65 6.71 6.39
N GLY A 140 1.91 6.94 6.05
CA GLY A 140 2.63 6.15 5.05
C GLY A 140 3.86 5.49 5.65
N VAL A 141 4.20 4.29 5.18
CA VAL A 141 5.45 3.61 5.51
C VAL A 141 6.22 3.27 4.25
N MET A 142 7.40 3.87 4.11
CA MET A 142 8.33 3.67 3.00
C MET A 142 9.76 3.83 3.52
N ASN A 143 10.70 3.03 2.99
CA ASN A 143 12.13 3.16 3.26
C ASN A 143 12.49 3.20 4.77
N GLY A 144 11.75 2.46 5.59
CA GLY A 144 12.00 2.31 7.03
C GLY A 144 11.54 3.49 7.89
N ARG A 145 10.67 4.35 7.36
CA ARG A 145 10.14 5.53 8.06
C ARG A 145 8.62 5.55 8.03
N VAL A 146 8.03 6.10 9.09
CA VAL A 146 6.61 6.45 9.17
C VAL A 146 6.47 7.93 8.82
N PHE A 147 5.50 8.26 7.98
CA PHE A 147 5.15 9.62 7.58
C PHE A 147 3.70 9.89 7.94
N GLU A 148 3.41 11.11 8.41
CA GLU A 148 2.04 11.61 8.49
C GLU A 148 1.51 11.86 7.07
N ALA A 149 0.19 11.79 6.87
CA ALA A 149 -0.41 12.01 5.54
C ALA A 149 0.04 13.32 4.85
N GLN A 150 0.26 14.38 5.61
CA GLN A 150 0.68 15.68 5.06
C GLN A 150 2.15 15.70 4.63
N SER A 151 3.03 14.96 5.31
CA SER A 151 4.46 14.87 4.98
C SER A 151 4.80 13.72 4.04
N LEU A 152 3.87 12.79 3.80
CA LEU A 152 4.06 11.68 2.87
C LEU A 152 4.18 12.19 1.43
N ASN A 153 5.41 12.35 0.94
CA ASN A 153 5.69 12.75 -0.43
C ASN A 153 6.90 12.00 -0.96
N LYS A 154 6.81 11.58 -2.23
CA LYS A 154 7.92 10.95 -2.94
C LYS A 154 8.79 12.05 -3.54
N ASN A 155 10.06 12.05 -3.20
CA ASN A 155 11.04 12.82 -3.94
C ASN A 155 11.35 12.10 -5.25
N THR A 156 10.83 12.64 -6.36
CA THR A 156 10.96 12.06 -7.69
C THR A 156 12.37 12.21 -8.26
N GLU A 157 13.11 13.25 -7.85
CA GLU A 157 14.50 13.48 -8.26
C GLU A 157 15.42 12.38 -7.72
N TYR A 158 15.28 12.04 -6.44
CA TYR A 158 16.11 11.02 -5.78
C TYR A 158 15.48 9.62 -5.73
N GLY A 159 14.22 9.48 -6.17
CA GLY A 159 13.52 8.20 -6.18
C GLY A 159 13.28 7.59 -4.79
N ARG A 160 13.07 8.41 -3.77
CA ARG A 160 12.87 7.97 -2.36
C ARG A 160 11.86 8.83 -1.62
N PHE A 161 11.46 8.40 -0.43
CA PHE A 161 10.63 9.21 0.46
C PHE A 161 11.51 10.00 1.43
N ASP A 162 11.34 11.31 1.43
CA ASP A 162 12.13 12.28 2.21
C ASP A 162 11.27 12.96 3.27
N ILE A 163 11.93 13.67 4.20
CA ILE A 163 11.32 14.60 5.14
C ILE A 163 11.39 16.00 4.52
#